data_AF-A0A1Y4V7K9-F1
#
_entry.id   AF-A0A1Y4V7K9-F1
#
_cell.length_a   1.000
_cell.length_b   1.000
_cell.length_c   1.000
_cell.angle_alpha   90.00
_cell.angle_beta   90.00
_cell.angle_gamma   90.00
#
_symmetry.space_group_name_H-M   'P 1'
#
loop_
_entity.id
_entity.type
_entity.pdbx_description
1 polymer ?
#
loop_
_entity_poly.entity_id
_entity_poly.type
_entity_poly.pdbx_seq_one_letter_code
_entity_poly.pdbx_strand_id
1 'polypeptide(L)'
;MAEKKRGIMAEKKKVKKKYIVVFQDEDNTVLKTAFVPAGETAHPPDVPAKKGETEHQETIFARWDTDYSRVESNLVVKAVYEEVPKKYLVMYFHENDRLLGMESVPYGSPAKAEIHPEKEEDEEYEYIFDRWSRPLDCVKEDINVRAVFKKKRKVFQVRFFHEDGSLLKEEQVEYGKKAEPPDEPKKERDAVYHYLFQGWSQPSAQVMENMDIYAVFSSIYNEYTITFYDEEKTIAKTICHYGDPVAFPDISRKGYDLGWSKTPEKVEGSCDIYARWTFSNPVGREAGSGRGTYRIVNPSVKNGTVVLTKYIDTKSVRITLPDRVKLGDYYYTVEGIGPHALAECIHMEKLCLPDSVRYVEERGLAGCRRMRSLWCGKNLRNIGAKAFAGDILLKEIFLPGNQWKKCHKKAFEGSGIRVLLHVLPGSRRQVERVLEAVHGREKIQIIQQSLS
;
A
#
# COMPACT_ATOMS: atom_id res chain seq x y z
N MET A 1 34.59 55.03 -119.92
CA MET A 1 34.69 54.14 -121.11
C MET A 1 33.73 52.99 -120.89
N ALA A 2 32.79 52.78 -121.82
CA ALA A 2 31.91 51.62 -122.05
C ALA A 2 30.98 51.16 -120.88
N GLU A 3 29.66 51.37 -120.94
CA GLU A 3 28.63 50.61 -121.68
C GLU A 3 28.47 49.12 -121.30
N LYS A 4 27.30 48.78 -120.72
CA LYS A 4 26.34 47.74 -121.19
C LYS A 4 25.14 47.66 -120.24
N LYS A 5 24.00 48.27 -120.57
CA LYS A 5 22.83 47.74 -121.30
C LYS A 5 22.02 46.65 -120.57
N ARG A 6 20.86 47.11 -120.06
CA ARG A 6 19.49 46.60 -120.24
C ARG A 6 19.19 45.12 -119.99
N GLY A 7 18.25 44.90 -119.06
CA GLY A 7 17.31 43.78 -119.07
C GLY A 7 16.06 44.15 -118.26
N ILE A 8 15.06 44.75 -118.92
CA ILE A 8 13.71 44.97 -118.36
C ILE A 8 12.94 43.66 -118.53
N MET A 9 12.41 43.10 -117.44
CA MET A 9 11.32 42.12 -117.51
C MET A 9 10.22 42.59 -116.55
N ALA A 10 9.19 43.21 -117.11
CA ALA A 10 7.99 43.60 -116.39
C ALA A 10 7.15 42.35 -116.11
N GLU A 11 7.15 41.89 -114.86
CA GLU A 11 6.15 40.95 -114.37
C GLU A 11 4.79 41.67 -114.29
N LYS A 12 3.84 41.24 -115.13
CA LYS A 12 2.43 41.60 -115.00
C LYS A 12 1.92 41.09 -113.65
N LYS A 13 1.78 41.98 -112.66
CA LYS A 13 1.00 41.72 -111.44
C LYS A 13 -0.38 41.17 -111.83
N LYS A 14 -0.63 39.88 -111.59
CA LYS A 14 -1.97 39.29 -111.62
C LYS A 14 -2.80 40.04 -110.59
N VAL A 15 -3.67 40.94 -111.05
CA VAL A 15 -4.63 41.63 -110.19
C VAL A 15 -5.60 40.56 -109.69
N LYS A 16 -5.41 40.06 -108.46
CA LYS A 16 -6.41 39.21 -107.81
C LYS A 16 -7.72 40.00 -107.78
N LYS A 17 -8.80 39.37 -108.24
CA LYS A 17 -10.14 39.94 -108.18
C LYS A 17 -10.42 40.28 -106.71
N LYS A 18 -10.77 41.53 -106.44
CA LYS A 18 -11.15 41.99 -105.10
C LYS A 18 -12.66 41.92 -104.97
N TYR A 19 -13.13 41.48 -103.82
CA TYR A 19 -14.53 41.45 -103.45
C TYR A 19 -14.79 42.48 -102.36
N ILE A 20 -15.99 43.03 -102.38
CA ILE A 20 -16.46 43.99 -101.40
C ILE A 20 -17.09 43.20 -100.27
N VAL A 21 -16.57 43.37 -99.06
CA VAL A 21 -17.18 42.86 -97.82
C VAL A 21 -17.69 44.05 -97.04
N VAL A 22 -19.01 44.09 -96.83
CA VAL A 22 -19.67 45.15 -96.07
C VAL A 22 -20.10 44.55 -94.74
N PHE A 23 -19.52 45.03 -93.64
CA PHE A 23 -19.99 44.74 -92.30
C PHE A 23 -21.11 45.73 -91.95
N GLN A 24 -22.27 45.20 -91.59
CA GLN A 24 -23.44 45.99 -91.23
C GLN A 24 -23.90 45.65 -89.81
N ASP A 25 -24.55 46.60 -89.15
CA ASP A 25 -25.35 46.30 -87.95
C ASP A 25 -26.73 45.73 -88.34
N GLU A 26 -27.57 45.44 -87.33
CA GLU A 26 -28.92 44.91 -87.52
C GLU A 26 -29.84 45.84 -88.33
N ASP A 27 -29.62 47.17 -88.25
CA ASP A 27 -30.39 48.19 -88.98
C ASP A 27 -29.91 48.39 -90.43
N ASN A 28 -28.96 47.56 -90.89
CA ASN A 28 -28.28 47.67 -92.18
C ASN A 28 -27.38 48.91 -92.31
N THR A 29 -27.02 49.56 -91.20
CA THR A 29 -26.04 50.63 -91.17
C THR A 29 -24.66 50.05 -91.44
N VAL A 30 -23.94 50.62 -92.42
CA VAL A 30 -22.60 50.15 -92.78
C VAL A 30 -21.61 50.55 -91.69
N LEU A 31 -21.11 49.54 -90.95
CA LEU A 31 -20.09 49.71 -89.91
C LEU A 31 -18.69 49.80 -90.53
N LYS A 32 -18.42 48.98 -91.55
CA LYS A 32 -17.13 48.94 -92.24
C LYS A 32 -17.29 48.36 -93.64
N THR A 33 -16.63 48.96 -94.62
CA THR A 33 -16.48 48.36 -95.96
C THR A 33 -15.02 48.01 -96.18
N ALA A 34 -14.76 46.78 -96.62
CA ALA A 34 -13.42 46.28 -96.91
C ALA A 34 -13.34 45.73 -98.34
N PHE A 35 -12.21 45.97 -99.01
CA PHE A 35 -11.90 45.39 -100.31
C PHE A 35 -10.90 44.24 -100.14
N VAL A 36 -11.41 43.02 -100.13
CA VAL A 36 -10.64 41.81 -99.78
C VAL A 36 -10.29 41.04 -101.07
N PRO A 37 -9.02 40.69 -101.32
CA PRO A 37 -8.65 39.82 -102.44
C PRO A 37 -9.30 38.44 -102.33
N ALA A 38 -9.66 37.83 -103.47
CA ALA A 38 -10.25 36.50 -103.52
C ALA A 38 -9.43 35.44 -102.73
N GLY A 39 -10.10 34.73 -101.81
CA GLY A 39 -9.54 33.67 -100.97
C GLY A 39 -8.94 34.13 -99.64
N GLU A 40 -8.93 35.43 -99.35
CA GLU A 40 -8.40 36.00 -98.10
C GLU A 40 -9.53 36.29 -97.09
N THR A 41 -9.19 36.41 -95.80
CA THR A 41 -10.12 36.70 -94.70
C THR A 41 -10.47 38.18 -94.63
N ALA A 42 -11.73 38.52 -94.33
CA ALA A 42 -12.09 39.88 -94.00
C ALA A 42 -11.87 40.18 -92.52
N HIS A 43 -11.37 41.38 -92.19
CA HIS A 43 -11.21 41.79 -90.79
C HIS A 43 -12.40 42.66 -90.35
N PRO A 44 -13.21 42.23 -89.38
CA PRO A 44 -14.33 43.02 -88.87
C PRO A 44 -13.84 44.33 -88.21
N PRO A 45 -14.74 45.31 -88.01
CA PRO A 45 -14.49 46.44 -87.11
C PRO A 45 -14.40 45.98 -85.65
N ASP A 46 -13.96 46.87 -84.74
CA ASP A 46 -14.08 46.65 -83.30
C ASP A 46 -15.55 46.36 -82.95
N VAL A 47 -15.77 45.44 -82.00
CA VAL A 47 -17.11 44.97 -81.62
C VAL A 47 -18.01 46.18 -81.32
N PRO A 48 -19.22 46.28 -81.90
CA PRO A 48 -20.11 47.40 -81.62
C PRO A 48 -20.37 47.51 -80.12
N ALA A 49 -20.27 48.73 -79.56
CA ALA A 49 -20.64 48.98 -78.17
C ALA A 49 -22.10 48.58 -77.92
N LYS A 50 -22.42 48.21 -76.66
CA LYS A 50 -23.77 47.87 -76.19
C LYS A 50 -24.80 48.80 -76.83
N LYS A 51 -25.75 48.25 -77.59
CA LYS A 51 -26.60 49.03 -78.49
C LYS A 51 -27.90 49.50 -77.83
N GLY A 52 -28.30 48.88 -76.72
CA GLY A 52 -29.49 49.27 -75.98
C GLY A 52 -29.64 48.46 -74.68
N GLU A 53 -30.39 49.05 -73.74
CA GLU A 53 -30.69 48.45 -72.45
C GLU A 53 -32.20 48.59 -72.19
N THR A 54 -32.84 47.49 -71.78
CA THR A 54 -34.16 47.54 -71.15
C THR A 54 -34.01 47.54 -69.62
N GLU A 55 -35.10 47.49 -68.86
CA GLU A 55 -35.04 47.47 -67.40
C GLU A 55 -34.23 46.27 -66.86
N HIS A 56 -34.24 45.13 -67.56
CA HIS A 56 -33.70 43.85 -67.05
C HIS A 56 -32.80 43.07 -68.04
N GLN A 57 -32.73 43.47 -69.31
CA GLN A 57 -31.88 42.84 -70.33
C GLN A 57 -30.93 43.87 -70.96
N GLU A 58 -29.79 43.39 -71.42
CA GLU A 58 -28.86 44.14 -72.26
C GLU A 58 -28.67 43.41 -73.60
N THR A 59 -28.65 44.17 -74.68
CA THR A 59 -28.44 43.63 -76.03
C THR A 59 -26.95 43.69 -76.35
N ILE A 60 -26.30 42.53 -76.37
CA ILE A 60 -24.86 42.38 -76.62
C ILE A 60 -24.59 41.76 -77.99
N PHE A 61 -23.42 42.05 -78.55
CA PHE A 61 -22.98 41.41 -79.79
C PHE A 61 -22.70 39.92 -79.54
N ALA A 62 -23.43 39.04 -80.22
CA ALA A 62 -23.24 37.60 -80.12
C ALA A 62 -22.17 37.12 -81.11
N ARG A 63 -22.37 37.42 -82.41
CA ARG A 63 -21.51 36.97 -83.51
C ARG A 63 -21.84 37.71 -84.80
N TRP A 64 -21.06 37.45 -85.84
CA TRP A 64 -21.42 37.79 -87.21
C TRP A 64 -22.22 36.64 -87.86
N ASP A 65 -23.19 36.96 -88.70
CA ASP A 65 -24.11 35.98 -89.32
C ASP A 65 -23.48 35.13 -90.43
N THR A 66 -22.46 35.67 -91.09
CA THR A 66 -21.88 35.13 -92.31
C THR A 66 -20.41 34.81 -92.10
N ASP A 67 -19.94 33.66 -92.57
CA ASP A 67 -18.52 33.33 -92.54
C ASP A 67 -17.75 34.22 -93.52
N TYR A 68 -16.79 34.97 -92.98
CA TYR A 68 -15.91 35.87 -93.71
C TYR A 68 -14.43 35.45 -93.64
N SER A 69 -14.16 34.24 -93.14
CA SER A 69 -12.82 33.65 -93.06
C SER A 69 -12.18 33.45 -94.43
N ARG A 70 -12.99 33.26 -95.50
CA ARG A 70 -12.51 33.10 -96.88
C ARG A 70 -13.45 33.74 -97.90
N VAL A 71 -13.05 34.89 -98.45
CA VAL A 71 -13.92 35.71 -99.32
C VAL A 71 -13.78 35.31 -100.79
N GLU A 72 -14.81 34.68 -101.38
CA GLU A 72 -14.83 34.26 -102.80
C GLU A 72 -15.86 35.01 -103.67
N SER A 73 -16.69 35.84 -103.05
CA SER A 73 -17.66 36.74 -103.70
C SER A 73 -17.84 38.00 -102.85
N ASN A 74 -18.60 38.98 -103.34
CA ASN A 74 -19.03 40.09 -102.50
C ASN A 74 -19.89 39.54 -101.35
N LEU A 75 -19.70 40.04 -100.14
CA LEU A 75 -20.42 39.61 -98.93
C LEU A 75 -21.00 40.80 -98.19
N VAL A 76 -22.17 40.59 -97.60
CA VAL A 76 -22.72 41.48 -96.58
C VAL A 76 -22.77 40.65 -95.30
N VAL A 77 -22.00 41.07 -94.30
CA VAL A 77 -21.85 40.38 -93.03
C VAL A 77 -22.56 41.21 -91.97
N LYS A 78 -23.59 40.66 -91.33
CA LYS A 78 -24.40 41.39 -90.35
C LYS A 78 -24.06 40.97 -88.93
N ALA A 79 -24.00 41.95 -88.04
CA ALA A 79 -23.89 41.71 -86.61
C ALA A 79 -25.19 41.08 -86.09
N VAL A 80 -25.07 39.95 -85.41
CA VAL A 80 -26.15 39.30 -84.67
C VAL A 80 -25.99 39.69 -83.20
N TYR A 81 -27.04 40.25 -82.65
CA TYR A 81 -27.12 40.60 -81.24
C TYR A 81 -28.00 39.58 -80.50
N GLU A 82 -27.71 39.40 -79.22
CA GLU A 82 -28.53 38.60 -78.31
C GLU A 82 -28.89 39.40 -77.07
N GLU A 83 -30.10 39.17 -76.55
CA GLU A 83 -30.53 39.73 -75.28
C GLU A 83 -30.06 38.83 -74.14
N VAL A 84 -29.18 39.34 -73.29
CA VAL A 84 -28.77 38.66 -72.06
C VAL A 84 -29.29 39.41 -70.84
N PRO A 85 -29.58 38.73 -69.71
CA PRO A 85 -29.99 39.43 -68.50
C PRO A 85 -28.87 40.35 -68.02
N LYS A 86 -29.23 41.57 -67.58
CA LYS A 86 -28.27 42.50 -66.95
C LYS A 86 -27.63 41.82 -65.75
N LYS A 87 -26.34 42.08 -65.53
CA LYS A 87 -25.66 41.60 -64.34
C LYS A 87 -25.65 42.69 -63.28
N TYR A 88 -25.95 42.30 -62.05
CA TYR A 88 -25.89 43.15 -60.87
C TYR A 88 -24.75 42.72 -59.97
N LEU A 89 -24.15 43.70 -59.29
CA LEU A 89 -23.05 43.48 -58.36
C LEU A 89 -23.61 43.20 -56.96
N VAL A 90 -23.23 42.06 -56.41
CA VAL A 90 -23.47 41.71 -55.01
C VAL A 90 -22.17 41.93 -54.26
N MET A 91 -22.17 42.86 -53.30
CA MET A 91 -21.03 43.10 -52.43
C MET A 91 -21.29 42.54 -51.03
N TYR A 92 -20.38 41.67 -50.59
CA TYR A 92 -20.46 40.99 -49.31
C TYR A 92 -19.57 41.68 -48.29
N PHE A 93 -20.15 42.18 -47.22
CA PHE A 93 -19.45 42.87 -46.15
C PHE A 93 -19.49 42.05 -44.87
N HIS A 94 -18.40 42.11 -44.11
CA HIS A 94 -18.40 41.71 -42.72
C HIS A 94 -19.22 42.73 -41.88
N GLU A 95 -19.59 42.37 -40.65
CA GLU A 95 -20.37 43.28 -39.77
C GLU A 95 -19.67 44.62 -39.47
N ASN A 96 -18.33 44.66 -39.59
CA ASN A 96 -17.50 45.85 -39.40
C ASN A 96 -17.24 46.65 -40.70
N ASP A 97 -18.09 46.47 -41.72
CA ASP A 97 -18.00 47.11 -43.04
C ASP A 97 -16.74 46.76 -43.87
N ARG A 98 -15.96 45.74 -43.47
CA ARG A 98 -14.89 45.19 -44.31
C ARG A 98 -15.49 44.42 -45.48
N LEU A 99 -15.09 44.75 -46.70
CA LEU A 99 -15.46 43.96 -47.89
C LEU A 99 -14.82 42.56 -47.81
N LEU A 100 -15.65 41.53 -47.87
CA LEU A 100 -15.26 40.11 -47.87
C LEU A 100 -15.11 39.56 -49.30
N GLY A 101 -15.90 40.07 -50.22
CA GLY A 101 -15.85 39.69 -51.63
C GLY A 101 -17.00 40.29 -52.42
N MET A 102 -17.03 39.97 -53.71
CA MET A 102 -18.08 40.41 -54.62
C MET A 102 -18.38 39.34 -55.65
N GLU A 103 -19.63 39.31 -56.11
CA GLU A 103 -20.11 38.42 -57.17
C GLU A 103 -20.93 39.24 -58.17
N SER A 104 -20.85 38.90 -59.46
CA SER A 104 -21.68 39.50 -60.51
C SER A 104 -22.70 38.48 -60.99
N VAL A 105 -23.98 38.74 -60.77
CA VAL A 105 -25.07 37.78 -60.98
C VAL A 105 -26.09 38.32 -62.00
N PRO A 106 -26.62 37.48 -62.91
CA PRO A 106 -27.68 37.89 -63.83
C PRO A 106 -28.97 38.28 -63.09
N TYR A 107 -29.74 39.21 -63.66
CA TYR A 107 -31.02 39.66 -63.13
C TYR A 107 -31.94 38.49 -62.79
N GLY A 108 -32.53 38.53 -61.60
CA GLY A 108 -33.48 37.54 -61.09
C GLY A 108 -32.85 36.24 -60.59
N SER A 109 -31.54 36.05 -60.78
CA SER A 109 -30.83 34.83 -60.34
C SER A 109 -30.40 34.92 -58.86
N PRO A 110 -30.25 33.77 -58.17
CA PRO A 110 -29.70 33.76 -56.82
C PRO A 110 -28.18 34.02 -56.84
N ALA A 111 -27.69 34.71 -55.81
CA ALA A 111 -26.25 34.83 -55.58
C ALA A 111 -25.74 33.61 -54.82
N LYS A 112 -24.60 33.05 -55.23
CA LYS A 112 -24.08 31.82 -54.62
C LYS A 112 -23.50 32.06 -53.24
N ALA A 113 -22.89 33.23 -53.03
CA ALA A 113 -22.31 33.61 -51.75
C ALA A 113 -21.36 32.54 -51.17
N GLU A 114 -20.41 32.05 -51.96
CA GLU A 114 -19.38 31.06 -51.56
C GLU A 114 -18.32 31.66 -50.58
N ILE A 115 -18.67 32.74 -49.90
CA ILE A 115 -17.87 33.42 -48.89
C ILE A 115 -18.34 32.92 -47.53
N HIS A 116 -17.39 32.55 -46.67
CA HIS A 116 -17.64 32.11 -45.30
C HIS A 116 -17.14 33.19 -44.33
N PRO A 117 -18.03 34.08 -43.84
CA PRO A 117 -17.63 35.09 -42.86
C PRO A 117 -17.27 34.43 -41.54
N GLU A 118 -16.11 34.79 -41.01
CA GLU A 118 -15.65 34.41 -39.68
C GLU A 118 -15.56 35.64 -38.79
N LYS A 119 -15.85 35.45 -37.51
CA LYS A 119 -15.74 36.48 -36.49
C LYS A 119 -14.93 35.93 -35.33
N GLU A 120 -13.99 36.72 -34.85
CA GLU A 120 -13.19 36.37 -33.66
C GLU A 120 -14.12 36.09 -32.48
N GLU A 121 -13.93 34.94 -31.87
CA GLU A 121 -14.58 34.58 -30.62
C GLU A 121 -14.05 35.45 -29.47
N ASP A 122 -14.88 35.61 -28.44
CA ASP A 122 -14.47 36.23 -27.19
C ASP A 122 -14.36 35.18 -26.07
N GLU A 123 -14.09 35.61 -24.83
CA GLU A 123 -13.92 34.69 -23.69
C GLU A 123 -15.18 33.85 -23.43
N GLU A 124 -16.39 34.39 -23.67
CA GLU A 124 -17.67 33.78 -23.31
C GLU A 124 -18.41 33.17 -24.51
N TYR A 125 -18.29 33.76 -25.70
CA TYR A 125 -19.08 33.43 -26.88
C TYR A 125 -18.23 33.07 -28.10
N GLU A 126 -18.69 32.05 -28.81
CA GLU A 126 -18.36 31.82 -30.22
C GLU A 126 -19.43 32.49 -31.11
N TYR A 127 -19.01 33.06 -32.24
CA TYR A 127 -19.88 33.74 -33.18
C TYR A 127 -20.06 32.90 -34.45
N ILE A 128 -21.27 32.40 -34.67
CA ILE A 128 -21.60 31.56 -35.82
C ILE A 128 -22.30 32.42 -36.88
N PHE A 129 -21.83 32.35 -38.12
CA PHE A 129 -22.52 32.96 -39.24
C PHE A 129 -23.95 32.40 -39.35
N ASP A 130 -24.94 33.28 -39.21
CA ASP A 130 -26.35 32.91 -39.29
C ASP A 130 -26.87 33.08 -40.71
N ARG A 131 -26.70 34.29 -41.25
CA ARG A 131 -27.23 34.68 -42.57
C ARG A 131 -26.66 36.02 -43.03
N TRP A 132 -26.93 36.34 -44.29
CA TRP A 132 -26.76 37.69 -44.83
C TRP A 132 -27.91 38.61 -44.42
N SER A 133 -27.64 39.91 -44.33
CA SER A 133 -28.61 40.93 -43.87
C SER A 133 -29.80 41.13 -44.81
N ARG A 134 -29.68 40.76 -46.08
CA ARG A 134 -30.75 40.79 -47.09
C ARG A 134 -30.81 39.42 -47.80
N PRO A 135 -31.99 39.00 -48.30
CA PRO A 135 -32.12 37.76 -49.05
C PRO A 135 -31.32 37.82 -50.36
N LEU A 136 -30.73 36.68 -50.73
CA LEU A 136 -29.89 36.53 -51.93
C LEU A 136 -30.51 35.61 -52.98
N ASP A 137 -31.75 35.18 -52.78
CA ASP A 137 -32.42 34.19 -53.62
C ASP A 137 -32.83 34.75 -55.00
N CYS A 138 -32.94 36.08 -55.12
CA CYS A 138 -33.33 36.77 -56.35
C CYS A 138 -32.76 38.19 -56.39
N VAL A 139 -31.67 38.40 -57.14
CA VAL A 139 -30.99 39.71 -57.23
C VAL A 139 -31.57 40.53 -58.37
N LYS A 140 -32.07 41.73 -58.07
CA LYS A 140 -32.74 42.63 -59.04
C LYS A 140 -32.04 43.99 -59.21
N GLU A 141 -31.12 44.31 -58.32
CA GLU A 141 -30.37 45.56 -58.25
C GLU A 141 -29.00 45.28 -57.62
N ASP A 142 -28.07 46.22 -57.74
CA ASP A 142 -26.80 46.16 -57.00
C ASP A 142 -27.11 46.15 -55.50
N ILE A 143 -26.56 45.18 -54.79
CA ILE A 143 -26.93 44.92 -53.40
C ILE A 143 -25.70 44.75 -52.52
N ASN A 144 -25.73 45.48 -51.41
CA ASN A 144 -24.74 45.34 -50.33
C ASN A 144 -25.39 44.53 -49.21
N VAL A 145 -24.75 43.42 -48.87
CA VAL A 145 -25.17 42.56 -47.76
C VAL A 145 -24.10 42.49 -46.70
N ARG A 146 -24.52 42.44 -45.43
CA ARG A 146 -23.63 42.30 -44.28
C ARG A 146 -23.84 40.94 -43.63
N ALA A 147 -22.77 40.32 -43.16
CA ALA A 147 -22.84 39.09 -42.38
C ALA A 147 -23.55 39.36 -41.04
N VAL A 148 -24.49 38.49 -40.67
CA VAL A 148 -25.16 38.49 -39.37
C VAL A 148 -24.70 37.26 -38.60
N PHE A 149 -24.19 37.46 -37.40
CA PHE A 149 -23.70 36.38 -36.53
C PHE A 149 -24.67 36.13 -35.37
N LYS A 150 -24.87 34.87 -35.02
CA LYS A 150 -25.52 34.44 -33.77
C LYS A 150 -24.45 34.19 -32.71
N LYS A 151 -24.71 34.72 -31.51
CA LYS A 151 -23.91 34.40 -30.32
C LYS A 151 -24.27 33.00 -29.85
N LYS A 152 -23.28 32.14 -29.70
CA LYS A 152 -23.41 30.85 -29.01
C LYS A 152 -22.41 30.81 -27.87
N ARG A 153 -22.88 30.44 -26.68
CA ARG A 153 -22.04 30.45 -25.49
C ARG A 153 -21.07 29.28 -25.52
N LYS A 154 -19.80 29.50 -25.17
CA LYS A 154 -18.78 28.45 -25.13
C LYS A 154 -19.15 27.39 -24.07
N VAL A 155 -18.83 26.14 -24.40
CA VAL A 155 -18.95 25.00 -23.49
C VAL A 155 -17.57 24.40 -23.27
N PHE A 156 -17.27 24.06 -22.02
CA PHE A 156 -16.01 23.44 -21.62
C PHE A 156 -16.26 22.07 -21.02
N GLN A 157 -15.27 21.21 -21.22
CA GLN A 157 -15.24 19.87 -20.66
C GLN A 157 -14.68 19.93 -19.24
N VAL A 158 -15.45 19.42 -18.27
CA VAL A 158 -15.02 19.27 -16.88
C VAL A 158 -14.99 17.80 -16.54
N ARG A 159 -13.83 17.32 -16.06
CA ARG A 159 -13.60 15.93 -15.69
C ARG A 159 -13.18 15.84 -14.23
N PHE A 160 -13.90 15.04 -13.47
CA PHE A 160 -13.58 14.70 -12.09
C PHE A 160 -12.88 13.35 -12.05
N PHE A 161 -11.70 13.31 -11.45
CA PHE A 161 -10.87 12.13 -11.30
C PHE A 161 -10.72 11.76 -9.83
N HIS A 162 -10.58 10.47 -9.58
CA HIS A 162 -10.06 9.97 -8.33
C HIS A 162 -8.55 10.28 -8.22
N GLU A 163 -7.98 10.18 -7.02
CA GLU A 163 -6.54 10.45 -6.77
C GLU A 163 -5.61 9.53 -7.59
N ASP A 164 -6.07 8.32 -7.94
CA ASP A 164 -5.34 7.35 -8.77
C ASP A 164 -5.42 7.64 -10.28
N GLY A 165 -6.13 8.70 -10.68
CA GLY A 165 -6.35 9.09 -12.08
C GLY A 165 -7.53 8.40 -12.76
N SER A 166 -8.33 7.59 -12.06
CA SER A 166 -9.56 7.03 -12.62
C SER A 166 -10.63 8.11 -12.80
N LEU A 167 -11.31 8.11 -13.96
CA LEU A 167 -12.37 9.08 -14.26
C LEU A 167 -13.64 8.73 -13.47
N LEU A 168 -14.12 9.67 -12.65
CA LEU A 168 -15.32 9.52 -11.83
C LEU A 168 -16.56 10.11 -12.53
N LYS A 169 -16.41 11.29 -13.13
CA LYS A 169 -17.49 12.01 -13.83
C LYS A 169 -16.91 12.89 -14.93
N GLU A 170 -17.66 13.03 -16.02
CA GLU A 170 -17.40 13.98 -17.09
C GLU A 170 -18.69 14.72 -17.47
N GLU A 171 -18.61 16.03 -17.66
CA GLU A 171 -19.73 16.84 -18.14
C GLU A 171 -19.27 18.03 -19.00
N GLN A 172 -20.15 18.53 -19.87
CA GLN A 172 -19.96 19.79 -20.58
C GLN A 172 -20.70 20.91 -19.86
N VAL A 173 -19.99 22.00 -19.56
CA VAL A 173 -20.51 23.13 -18.78
C VAL A 173 -20.32 24.42 -19.57
N GLU A 174 -21.39 25.21 -19.66
CA GLU A 174 -21.34 26.51 -20.33
C GLU A 174 -20.46 27.52 -19.57
N TYR A 175 -19.81 28.44 -20.27
CA TYR A 175 -18.94 29.47 -19.69
C TYR A 175 -19.58 30.16 -18.47
N GLY A 176 -18.82 30.25 -17.38
CA GLY A 176 -19.17 30.88 -16.11
C GLY A 176 -20.17 30.11 -15.25
N LYS A 177 -20.70 28.96 -15.70
CA LYS A 177 -21.58 28.11 -14.88
C LYS A 177 -20.76 27.20 -13.96
N LYS A 178 -21.42 26.69 -12.92
CA LYS A 178 -20.85 25.70 -12.00
C LYS A 178 -20.92 24.30 -12.60
N ALA A 179 -19.88 23.50 -12.33
CA ALA A 179 -19.90 22.05 -12.51
C ALA A 179 -20.21 21.40 -11.16
N GLU A 180 -21.13 20.44 -11.16
CA GLU A 180 -21.54 19.74 -9.93
C GLU A 180 -20.61 18.54 -9.70
N PRO A 181 -19.86 18.50 -8.59
CA PRO A 181 -19.01 17.34 -8.32
C PRO A 181 -19.84 16.06 -8.14
N PRO A 182 -19.28 14.88 -8.47
CA PRO A 182 -19.92 13.61 -8.16
C PRO A 182 -19.96 13.36 -6.64
N ASP A 183 -20.63 12.28 -6.25
CA ASP A 183 -20.61 11.80 -4.86
C ASP A 183 -19.18 11.65 -4.34
N GLU A 184 -19.00 11.91 -3.04
CA GLU A 184 -17.70 11.86 -2.39
C GLU A 184 -17.01 10.50 -2.63
N PRO A 185 -15.86 10.48 -3.31
CA PRO A 185 -15.17 9.24 -3.59
C PRO A 185 -14.61 8.62 -2.31
N LYS A 186 -14.57 7.29 -2.29
CA LYS A 186 -14.01 6.53 -1.17
C LYS A 186 -12.69 5.91 -1.59
N LYS A 187 -11.74 5.95 -0.68
CA LYS A 187 -10.46 5.27 -0.80
C LYS A 187 -10.39 4.17 0.26
N GLU A 188 -10.15 2.94 -0.18
CA GLU A 188 -9.99 1.80 0.73
C GLU A 188 -8.83 2.07 1.69
N ARG A 189 -9.05 1.80 2.98
CA ARG A 189 -7.98 1.83 3.98
C ARG A 189 -7.00 0.69 3.70
N ASP A 190 -5.72 0.93 3.97
CA ASP A 190 -4.71 -0.11 3.97
C ASP A 190 -4.33 -0.49 5.40
N ALA A 191 -3.22 -1.22 5.59
CA ALA A 191 -2.76 -1.62 6.92
C ALA A 191 -2.16 -0.45 7.73
N VAL A 192 -1.70 0.61 7.07
CA VAL A 192 -1.00 1.72 7.71
C VAL A 192 -1.96 2.89 7.96
N TYR A 193 -2.81 3.20 6.98
CA TYR A 193 -3.65 4.39 6.97
C TYR A 193 -5.11 4.08 6.64
N HIS A 194 -5.99 4.91 7.19
CA HIS A 194 -7.29 5.19 6.59
C HIS A 194 -7.28 6.59 5.99
N TYR A 195 -8.12 6.80 4.98
CA TYR A 195 -8.12 8.02 4.18
C TYR A 195 -9.43 8.79 4.35
N LEU A 196 -9.32 10.10 4.54
CA LEU A 196 -10.46 11.00 4.61
C LEU A 196 -10.47 11.92 3.39
N PHE A 197 -11.60 11.99 2.70
CA PHE A 197 -11.80 12.90 1.58
C PHE A 197 -11.81 14.35 2.09
N GLN A 198 -10.88 15.17 1.60
CA GLN A 198 -10.74 16.58 1.99
C GLN A 198 -11.46 17.52 1.02
N GLY A 199 -11.83 17.02 -0.16
CA GLY A 199 -12.45 17.79 -1.22
C GLY A 199 -11.75 17.60 -2.56
N TRP A 200 -11.99 18.55 -3.45
CA TRP A 200 -11.49 18.54 -4.82
C TRP A 200 -10.29 19.46 -4.99
N SER A 201 -9.39 19.12 -5.90
CA SER A 201 -8.10 19.80 -6.11
C SER A 201 -8.22 21.27 -6.51
N GLN A 202 -9.34 21.64 -7.12
CA GLN A 202 -9.63 23.00 -7.54
C GLN A 202 -11.15 23.27 -7.51
N PRO A 203 -11.57 24.53 -7.31
CA PRO A 203 -12.99 24.89 -7.27
C PRO A 203 -13.65 24.73 -8.64
N SER A 204 -14.91 24.28 -8.65
CA SER A 204 -15.71 24.08 -9.87
C SER A 204 -16.93 25.02 -9.96
N ALA A 205 -16.94 26.10 -9.17
CA ALA A 205 -18.09 27.02 -9.07
C ALA A 205 -18.27 27.90 -10.32
N GLN A 206 -17.20 28.16 -11.06
CA GLN A 206 -17.20 28.97 -12.29
C GLN A 206 -16.23 28.36 -13.31
N VAL A 207 -16.78 27.72 -14.34
CA VAL A 207 -15.99 27.07 -15.39
C VAL A 207 -15.71 28.07 -16.51
N MET A 208 -14.44 28.35 -16.76
CA MET A 208 -14.00 29.31 -17.80
C MET A 208 -13.14 28.65 -18.90
N GLU A 209 -12.69 27.43 -18.66
CA GLU A 209 -11.87 26.63 -19.57
C GLU A 209 -12.10 25.13 -19.29
N ASN A 210 -11.45 24.24 -20.05
CA ASN A 210 -11.49 22.81 -19.75
C ASN A 210 -10.76 22.52 -18.44
N MET A 211 -11.37 21.73 -17.55
CA MET A 211 -10.86 21.49 -16.20
C MET A 211 -10.75 20.00 -15.88
N ASP A 212 -9.59 19.58 -15.40
CA ASP A 212 -9.38 18.28 -14.77
C ASP A 212 -9.24 18.47 -13.26
N ILE A 213 -10.18 17.91 -12.50
CA ILE A 213 -10.32 18.10 -11.06
C ILE A 213 -10.11 16.77 -10.36
N TYR A 214 -9.19 16.70 -9.40
CA TYR A 214 -8.81 15.46 -8.73
C TYR A 214 -9.31 15.42 -7.28
N ALA A 215 -9.75 14.26 -6.82
CA ALA A 215 -10.06 14.03 -5.42
C ALA A 215 -8.79 14.14 -4.55
N VAL A 216 -8.90 14.83 -3.41
CA VAL A 216 -7.79 15.01 -2.46
C VAL A 216 -8.10 14.27 -1.16
N PHE A 217 -7.18 13.44 -0.70
CA PHE A 217 -7.31 12.68 0.54
C PHE A 217 -6.23 13.03 1.57
N SER A 218 -6.57 12.96 2.84
CA SER A 218 -5.60 12.96 3.94
C SER A 218 -5.41 11.55 4.49
N SER A 219 -4.17 11.13 4.72
CA SER A 219 -3.82 9.85 5.35
C SER A 219 -3.79 9.98 6.88
N ILE A 220 -4.51 9.12 7.59
CA ILE A 220 -4.55 9.06 9.05
C ILE A 220 -4.11 7.66 9.48
N TYR A 221 -3.17 7.55 10.43
CA TYR A 221 -2.68 6.25 10.87
C TYR A 221 -3.81 5.39 11.42
N ASN A 222 -3.79 4.11 11.08
CA ASN A 222 -4.63 3.12 11.74
C ASN A 222 -4.13 2.91 13.17
N GLU A 223 -5.06 2.93 14.11
CA GLU A 223 -4.81 2.55 15.49
C GLU A 223 -5.17 1.08 15.70
N TYR A 224 -4.26 0.36 16.34
CA TYR A 224 -4.42 -1.03 16.72
C TYR A 224 -4.36 -1.17 18.22
N THR A 225 -5.10 -2.15 18.73
CA THR A 225 -5.16 -2.45 20.17
C THR A 225 -4.40 -3.73 20.45
N ILE A 226 -3.37 -3.65 21.29
CA ILE A 226 -2.66 -4.80 21.83
C ILE A 226 -3.09 -5.00 23.28
N THR A 227 -3.63 -6.16 23.59
CA THR A 227 -4.08 -6.49 24.94
C THR A 227 -3.27 -7.64 25.51
N PHE A 228 -2.73 -7.44 26.72
CA PHE A 228 -1.98 -8.45 27.45
C PHE A 228 -2.84 -9.06 28.56
N TYR A 229 -2.78 -10.38 28.69
CA TYR A 229 -3.53 -11.15 29.67
C TYR A 229 -2.61 -12.00 30.55
N ASP A 230 -2.95 -12.12 31.83
CA ASP A 230 -2.48 -13.21 32.71
C ASP A 230 -3.70 -14.03 33.13
N GLU A 231 -3.77 -15.27 32.63
CA GLU A 231 -4.96 -16.12 32.74
C GLU A 231 -6.20 -15.41 32.13
N GLU A 232 -7.24 -15.14 32.92
CA GLU A 232 -8.45 -14.43 32.47
C GLU A 232 -8.39 -12.92 32.72
N LYS A 233 -7.34 -12.42 33.39
CA LYS A 233 -7.23 -11.01 33.78
C LYS A 233 -6.45 -10.21 32.75
N THR A 234 -7.03 -9.11 32.27
CA THR A 234 -6.30 -8.09 31.52
C THR A 234 -5.27 -7.40 32.41
N ILE A 235 -4.01 -7.42 32.01
CA ILE A 235 -2.89 -6.83 32.76
C ILE A 235 -2.39 -5.52 32.14
N ALA A 236 -2.48 -5.38 30.82
CA ALA A 236 -2.14 -4.15 30.11
C ALA A 236 -2.94 -4.08 28.80
N LYS A 237 -3.25 -2.86 28.36
CA LYS A 237 -3.92 -2.60 27.09
C LYS A 237 -3.36 -1.32 26.52
N THR A 238 -2.84 -1.38 25.30
CA THR A 238 -2.19 -0.24 24.65
C THR A 238 -2.77 -0.04 23.26
N ILE A 239 -2.96 1.23 22.89
CA ILE A 239 -3.30 1.67 21.55
C ILE A 239 -2.02 2.17 20.89
N CYS A 240 -1.72 1.65 19.70
CA CYS A 240 -0.47 1.89 18.98
C CYS A 240 -0.73 1.89 17.47
N HIS A 241 0.18 2.47 16.70
CA HIS A 241 0.05 2.54 15.25
C HIS A 241 0.72 1.36 14.56
N TYR A 242 0.40 1.16 13.28
CA TYR A 242 1.08 0.18 12.44
C TYR A 242 2.60 0.38 12.47
N GLY A 243 3.36 -0.70 12.68
CA GLY A 243 4.82 -0.70 12.67
C GLY A 243 5.49 -0.26 13.98
N ASP A 244 4.73 0.25 14.95
CA ASP A 244 5.25 0.56 16.29
C ASP A 244 5.81 -0.71 16.95
N PRO A 245 6.91 -0.61 17.73
CA PRO A 245 7.44 -1.74 18.46
C PRO A 245 6.49 -2.19 19.57
N VAL A 246 6.30 -3.50 19.74
CA VAL A 246 5.44 -4.03 20.79
C VAL A 246 6.19 -4.02 22.12
N ALA A 247 5.80 -3.12 23.03
CA ALA A 247 6.32 -3.06 24.39
C ALA A 247 5.61 -4.08 25.29
N PHE A 248 6.32 -5.14 25.67
CA PHE A 248 5.80 -6.16 26.59
C PHE A 248 5.83 -5.64 28.03
N PRO A 249 4.76 -5.84 28.82
CA PRO A 249 4.77 -5.42 30.21
C PRO A 249 5.73 -6.29 31.03
N ASP A 250 6.47 -5.67 31.94
CA ASP A 250 7.33 -6.38 32.89
C ASP A 250 6.49 -6.90 34.05
N ILE A 251 6.13 -8.18 33.98
CA ILE A 251 5.39 -8.88 35.03
C ILE A 251 6.24 -10.05 35.54
N SER A 252 6.09 -10.37 36.82
CA SER A 252 6.79 -11.50 37.42
C SER A 252 5.88 -12.32 38.30
N ARG A 253 6.02 -13.65 38.19
CA ARG A 253 5.39 -14.64 39.07
C ARG A 253 6.52 -15.37 39.76
N LYS A 254 6.57 -15.28 41.09
CA LYS A 254 7.62 -15.90 41.89
C LYS A 254 7.81 -17.36 41.49
N GLY A 255 9.06 -17.79 41.29
CA GLY A 255 9.42 -19.17 40.93
C GLY A 255 9.06 -19.61 39.52
N TYR A 256 8.62 -18.70 38.66
CA TYR A 256 8.34 -18.99 37.25
C TYR A 256 9.09 -18.02 36.34
N ASP A 257 9.54 -18.54 35.21
CA ASP A 257 10.04 -17.77 34.09
C ASP A 257 8.84 -17.38 33.20
N LEU A 258 8.75 -16.09 32.88
CA LEU A 258 7.73 -15.53 32.00
C LEU A 258 8.09 -15.83 30.54
N GLY A 259 7.14 -16.40 29.82
CA GLY A 259 7.06 -16.35 28.36
C GLY A 259 5.75 -15.71 27.93
N TRP A 260 5.64 -15.36 26.65
CA TRP A 260 4.40 -14.84 26.06
C TRP A 260 3.87 -15.83 25.03
N SER A 261 2.55 -15.84 24.80
CA SER A 261 1.93 -16.69 23.79
C SER A 261 2.36 -16.35 22.37
N LYS A 262 2.69 -15.07 22.15
CA LYS A 262 3.20 -14.49 20.90
C LYS A 262 4.23 -13.42 21.26
N THR A 263 5.23 -13.24 20.39
CA THR A 263 6.26 -12.22 20.55
C THR A 263 6.44 -11.42 19.25
N PRO A 264 5.39 -10.71 18.76
CA PRO A 264 5.54 -9.84 17.61
C PRO A 264 6.55 -8.73 17.91
N GLU A 265 7.45 -8.47 16.97
CA GLU A 265 8.40 -7.35 17.09
C GLU A 265 7.70 -6.00 16.87
N LYS A 266 6.71 -5.98 15.96
CA LYS A 266 5.98 -4.79 15.53
C LYS A 266 4.48 -5.04 15.48
N VAL A 267 3.73 -3.96 15.58
CA VAL A 267 2.26 -3.96 15.46
C VAL A 267 1.87 -4.08 13.99
N GLU A 268 1.23 -5.19 13.63
CA GLU A 268 0.66 -5.41 12.29
C GLU A 268 -0.88 -5.45 12.31
N GLY A 269 -1.46 -5.47 13.51
CA GLY A 269 -2.90 -5.57 13.73
C GLY A 269 -3.23 -5.69 15.21
N SER A 270 -4.51 -5.54 15.55
CA SER A 270 -4.99 -5.76 16.92
C SER A 270 -4.84 -7.23 17.31
N CYS A 271 -4.31 -7.50 18.50
CA CYS A 271 -4.20 -8.88 18.98
C CYS A 271 -4.12 -9.01 20.50
N ASP A 272 -4.42 -10.22 20.95
CA ASP A 272 -4.34 -10.61 22.35
C ASP A 272 -3.11 -11.50 22.59
N ILE A 273 -2.33 -11.14 23.60
CA ILE A 273 -1.10 -11.80 24.01
C ILE A 273 -1.24 -12.29 25.46
N TYR A 274 -0.94 -13.56 25.71
CA TYR A 274 -1.16 -14.20 27.01
C TYR A 274 0.17 -14.56 27.66
N ALA A 275 0.31 -14.25 28.95
CA ALA A 275 1.44 -14.70 29.76
C ALA A 275 1.44 -16.23 29.86
N ARG A 276 2.62 -16.83 29.71
CA ARG A 276 2.88 -18.26 29.88
C ARG A 276 3.94 -18.43 30.94
N TRP A 277 3.60 -19.11 32.02
CA TRP A 277 4.49 -19.32 33.14
C TRP A 277 5.10 -20.71 33.10
N THR A 278 6.42 -20.77 33.07
CA THR A 278 7.17 -22.03 33.17
C THR A 278 7.90 -22.04 34.50
N PHE A 279 7.82 -23.14 35.25
CA PHE A 279 8.45 -23.18 36.57
C PHE A 279 9.97 -23.13 36.39
N SER A 280 10.61 -22.10 36.95
CA SER A 280 12.07 -21.94 36.86
C SER A 280 12.68 -23.20 37.48
N ASN A 281 13.66 -23.85 36.82
CA ASN A 281 14.20 -25.13 37.29
C ASN A 281 15.50 -24.94 38.13
N PRO A 282 15.43 -24.78 39.46
CA PRO A 282 16.61 -24.67 40.32
C PRO A 282 17.17 -26.03 40.78
N VAL A 283 16.86 -27.16 40.12
CA VAL A 283 17.47 -28.44 40.51
C VAL A 283 18.99 -28.31 40.58
N GLY A 284 19.56 -28.83 41.66
CA GLY A 284 21.00 -28.81 41.92
C GLY A 284 21.51 -27.49 42.50
N ARG A 285 20.70 -26.41 42.52
CA ARG A 285 21.09 -25.16 43.16
C ARG A 285 21.19 -25.35 44.67
N GLU A 286 22.26 -24.81 45.26
CA GLU A 286 22.45 -24.74 46.70
C GLU A 286 22.02 -23.38 47.26
N ALA A 287 21.43 -23.38 48.45
CA ALA A 287 21.05 -22.18 49.17
C ALA A 287 21.13 -22.40 50.69
N GLY A 288 21.55 -21.36 51.41
CA GLY A 288 21.61 -21.36 52.88
C GLY A 288 20.22 -21.14 53.50
N SER A 289 19.92 -21.86 54.59
CA SER A 289 18.76 -21.61 55.46
C SER A 289 19.11 -21.95 56.91
N GLY A 290 19.04 -20.97 57.80
CA GLY A 290 19.48 -21.14 59.18
C GLY A 290 20.94 -21.57 59.27
N ARG A 291 21.20 -22.72 59.90
CA ARG A 291 22.55 -23.30 60.10
C ARG A 291 22.96 -24.33 59.03
N GLY A 292 22.15 -24.50 57.99
CA GLY A 292 22.41 -25.48 56.92
C GLY A 292 22.48 -24.84 55.53
N THR A 293 23.26 -25.46 54.65
CA THR A 293 23.21 -25.28 53.20
C THR A 293 22.46 -26.47 52.61
N TYR A 294 21.54 -26.19 51.70
CA TYR A 294 20.62 -27.17 51.14
C TYR A 294 20.66 -27.14 49.62
N ARG A 295 20.75 -28.30 49.00
CA ARG A 295 20.65 -28.49 47.55
C ARG A 295 19.23 -28.88 47.17
N ILE A 296 18.65 -28.18 46.20
CA ILE A 296 17.30 -28.48 45.71
C ILE A 296 17.33 -29.74 44.84
N VAL A 297 16.50 -30.73 45.20
CA VAL A 297 16.41 -32.02 44.50
C VAL A 297 15.15 -32.06 43.63
N ASN A 298 14.01 -31.69 44.20
CA ASN A 298 12.75 -31.55 43.48
C ASN A 298 12.27 -30.12 43.61
N PRO A 299 12.23 -29.31 42.54
CA PRO A 299 11.87 -27.94 42.64
C PRO A 299 10.37 -27.86 42.32
N SER A 300 9.57 -27.89 43.39
CA SER A 300 8.11 -27.94 43.27
C SER A 300 7.49 -27.09 44.36
N VAL A 301 6.51 -26.27 43.99
CA VAL A 301 5.76 -25.43 44.94
C VAL A 301 4.97 -26.29 45.94
N LYS A 302 4.45 -27.44 45.48
CA LYS A 302 3.62 -28.34 46.30
C LYS A 302 4.45 -29.39 47.03
N ASN A 303 5.39 -30.02 46.33
CA ASN A 303 6.11 -31.21 46.81
C ASN A 303 7.65 -31.03 46.78
N GLY A 304 8.13 -29.80 46.94
CA GLY A 304 9.55 -29.49 46.80
C GLY A 304 10.41 -30.16 47.87
N THR A 305 11.55 -30.72 47.47
CA THR A 305 12.49 -31.38 48.38
C THR A 305 13.92 -30.89 48.24
N VAL A 306 14.63 -30.91 49.36
CA VAL A 306 16.04 -30.52 49.45
C VAL A 306 16.85 -31.54 50.23
N VAL A 307 18.16 -31.54 50.01
CA VAL A 307 19.14 -32.31 50.76
C VAL A 307 20.07 -31.36 51.49
N LEU A 308 20.30 -31.59 52.78
CA LEU A 308 21.30 -30.85 53.54
C LEU A 308 22.69 -31.23 53.00
N THR A 309 23.47 -30.28 52.50
CA THR A 309 24.83 -30.54 51.97
C THR A 309 25.93 -30.04 52.90
N LYS A 310 25.63 -29.10 53.79
CA LYS A 310 26.57 -28.62 54.80
C LYS A 310 25.85 -28.08 56.03
N TYR A 311 26.34 -28.38 57.21
CA TYR A 311 25.88 -27.79 58.47
C TYR A 311 27.03 -27.01 59.11
N ILE A 312 26.82 -25.72 59.37
CA ILE A 312 27.91 -24.80 59.76
C ILE A 312 28.09 -24.67 61.27
N ASP A 313 27.19 -25.24 62.07
CA ASP A 313 27.27 -25.14 63.52
C ASP A 313 27.99 -26.34 64.14
N THR A 314 29.27 -26.12 64.40
CA THR A 314 30.18 -27.11 64.97
C THR A 314 30.23 -27.10 66.49
N LYS A 315 29.58 -26.15 67.17
CA LYS A 315 29.66 -25.99 68.64
C LYS A 315 28.43 -26.53 69.37
N SER A 316 27.32 -26.73 68.67
CA SER A 316 26.09 -27.24 69.29
C SER A 316 26.23 -28.65 69.84
N VAL A 317 25.86 -28.82 71.10
CA VAL A 317 25.79 -30.12 71.79
C VAL A 317 24.56 -30.92 71.33
N ARG A 318 23.47 -30.24 70.98
CA ARG A 318 22.24 -30.86 70.48
C ARG A 318 21.83 -30.22 69.16
N ILE A 319 21.64 -31.02 68.13
CA ILE A 319 21.20 -30.57 66.81
C ILE A 319 19.84 -31.21 66.51
N THR A 320 18.86 -30.38 66.17
CA THR A 320 17.55 -30.82 65.66
C THR A 320 17.36 -30.20 64.29
N LEU A 321 17.24 -31.04 63.26
CA LEU A 321 16.98 -30.55 61.90
C LEU A 321 15.48 -30.31 61.69
N PRO A 322 15.10 -29.25 60.97
CA PRO A 322 13.69 -28.94 60.71
C PRO A 322 13.12 -29.84 59.59
N ASP A 323 11.83 -30.19 59.67
CA ASP A 323 11.15 -30.93 58.59
C ASP A 323 11.17 -30.18 57.26
N ARG A 324 11.09 -28.84 57.34
CA ARG A 324 11.06 -27.93 56.18
C ARG A 324 11.97 -26.73 56.39
N VAL A 325 12.55 -26.23 55.31
CA VAL A 325 13.37 -25.01 55.29
C VAL A 325 12.86 -24.01 54.27
N LYS A 326 12.96 -22.73 54.60
CA LYS A 326 12.63 -21.65 53.68
C LYS A 326 13.85 -21.32 52.82
N LEU A 327 13.73 -21.46 51.50
CA LEU A 327 14.73 -21.05 50.51
C LEU A 327 14.06 -20.05 49.55
N GLY A 328 14.48 -18.78 49.63
CA GLY A 328 13.78 -17.69 48.97
C GLY A 328 12.35 -17.57 49.49
N ASP A 329 11.36 -17.60 48.60
CA ASP A 329 9.94 -17.50 48.93
C ASP A 329 9.25 -18.84 49.23
N TYR A 330 9.95 -19.97 49.08
CA TYR A 330 9.36 -21.32 49.17
C TYR A 330 9.85 -22.12 50.37
N TYR A 331 9.00 -23.03 50.83
CA TYR A 331 9.33 -24.01 51.86
C TYR A 331 9.55 -25.40 51.26
N TYR A 332 10.77 -25.88 51.37
CA TYR A 332 11.18 -27.21 50.88
C TYR A 332 11.25 -28.21 52.03
N THR A 333 10.84 -29.44 51.77
CA THR A 333 10.94 -30.54 52.72
C THR A 333 12.37 -31.10 52.72
N VAL A 334 12.98 -31.24 53.90
CA VAL A 334 14.32 -31.82 54.05
C VAL A 334 14.23 -33.34 53.86
N GLU A 335 14.62 -33.82 52.69
CA GLU A 335 14.45 -35.23 52.31
C GLU A 335 15.68 -36.08 52.66
N GLY A 336 16.87 -35.50 52.77
CA GLY A 336 18.09 -36.27 53.01
C GLY A 336 19.24 -35.48 53.59
N ILE A 337 20.21 -36.23 54.11
CA ILE A 337 21.51 -35.73 54.55
C ILE A 337 22.53 -36.12 53.48
N GLY A 338 23.09 -35.12 52.81
CA GLY A 338 24.03 -35.26 51.72
C GLY A 338 25.43 -35.66 52.19
N PRO A 339 26.38 -35.79 51.25
CA PRO A 339 27.71 -36.31 51.57
C PRO A 339 28.44 -35.31 52.45
N HIS A 340 29.04 -35.80 53.54
CA HIS A 340 29.76 -34.97 54.50
C HIS A 340 28.96 -33.85 55.18
N ALA A 341 27.63 -33.82 55.05
CA ALA A 341 26.84 -32.66 55.42
C ALA A 341 26.93 -32.28 56.91
N LEU A 342 27.03 -33.27 57.79
CA LEU A 342 27.23 -33.11 59.23
C LEU A 342 28.56 -33.75 59.68
N ALA A 343 29.49 -33.97 58.75
CA ALA A 343 30.77 -34.56 59.11
C ALA A 343 31.55 -33.66 60.09
N GLU A 344 32.27 -34.28 61.01
CA GLU A 344 33.13 -33.60 61.99
C GLU A 344 32.41 -32.57 62.88
N CYS A 345 31.11 -32.78 63.14
CA CYS A 345 30.40 -32.09 64.22
C CYS A 345 30.88 -32.62 65.59
N ILE A 346 32.13 -32.30 65.95
CA ILE A 346 32.87 -32.90 67.06
C ILE A 346 32.31 -32.55 68.45
N HIS A 347 31.46 -31.53 68.58
CA HIS A 347 30.82 -31.15 69.84
C HIS A 347 29.38 -31.71 69.99
N MET A 348 28.78 -32.24 68.92
CA MET A 348 27.42 -32.75 68.93
C MET A 348 27.34 -34.05 69.73
N GLU A 349 26.48 -34.10 70.75
CA GLU A 349 26.17 -35.30 71.53
C GLU A 349 24.84 -35.95 71.14
N LYS A 350 23.87 -35.14 70.66
CA LYS A 350 22.55 -35.61 70.25
C LYS A 350 22.15 -35.00 68.91
N LEU A 351 21.72 -35.87 67.98
CA LEU A 351 21.12 -35.47 66.72
C LEU A 351 19.67 -35.95 66.65
N CYS A 352 18.76 -35.06 66.28
CA CYS A 352 17.37 -35.37 65.96
C CYS A 352 17.10 -35.07 64.48
N LEU A 353 16.84 -36.12 63.71
CA LEU A 353 16.41 -36.03 62.32
C LEU A 353 14.88 -35.93 62.26
N PRO A 354 14.33 -35.05 61.42
CA PRO A 354 12.89 -34.89 61.22
C PRO A 354 12.29 -36.11 60.51
N ASP A 355 10.98 -36.27 60.63
CA ASP A 355 10.24 -37.38 59.99
C ASP A 355 10.34 -37.32 58.47
N SER A 356 10.63 -36.16 57.88
CA SER A 356 10.84 -35.98 56.44
C SER A 356 12.10 -36.64 55.87
N VAL A 357 13.14 -36.89 56.68
CA VAL A 357 14.43 -37.41 56.20
C VAL A 357 14.32 -38.90 55.84
N ARG A 358 14.64 -39.20 54.58
CA ARG A 358 14.56 -40.54 53.98
C ARG A 358 15.91 -41.21 53.82
N TYR A 359 17.01 -40.47 53.76
CA TYR A 359 18.32 -41.07 53.59
C TYR A 359 19.45 -40.25 54.19
N VAL A 360 20.52 -40.96 54.53
CA VAL A 360 21.84 -40.39 54.86
C VAL A 360 22.83 -40.92 53.82
N GLU A 361 23.48 -40.02 53.09
CA GLU A 361 24.43 -40.36 52.03
C GLU A 361 25.82 -40.71 52.58
N GLU A 362 26.79 -40.91 51.67
CA GLU A 362 28.16 -41.29 52.04
C GLU A 362 28.75 -40.27 53.03
N ARG A 363 29.25 -40.79 54.16
CA ARG A 363 29.90 -40.00 55.22
C ARG A 363 29.07 -38.82 55.74
N GLY A 364 27.74 -38.85 55.56
CA GLY A 364 26.86 -37.73 55.94
C GLY A 364 26.98 -37.33 57.42
N LEU A 365 27.31 -38.28 58.31
CA LEU A 365 27.49 -38.07 59.76
C LEU A 365 28.88 -38.51 60.25
N ALA A 366 29.86 -38.67 59.37
CA ALA A 366 31.16 -39.23 59.75
C ALA A 366 31.98 -38.30 60.67
N GLY A 367 32.66 -38.87 61.67
CA GLY A 367 33.59 -38.15 62.53
C GLY A 367 32.92 -37.29 63.59
N CYS A 368 31.65 -37.53 63.92
CA CYS A 368 30.93 -36.90 65.02
C CYS A 368 31.38 -37.54 66.36
N ARG A 369 32.63 -37.28 66.75
CA ARG A 369 33.34 -38.00 67.83
C ARG A 369 32.68 -37.93 69.21
N ARG A 370 31.78 -36.96 69.45
CA ARG A 370 31.01 -36.82 70.69
C ARG A 370 29.56 -37.31 70.60
N MET A 371 29.08 -37.70 69.42
CA MET A 371 27.68 -38.10 69.24
C MET A 371 27.42 -39.37 70.05
N ARG A 372 26.50 -39.29 71.01
CA ARG A 372 26.10 -40.42 71.86
C ARG A 372 24.78 -41.02 71.40
N SER A 373 23.86 -40.16 70.96
CA SER A 373 22.50 -40.53 70.60
C SER A 373 22.07 -39.93 69.27
N LEU A 374 21.45 -40.75 68.43
CA LEU A 374 20.83 -40.35 67.18
C LEU A 374 19.35 -40.73 67.20
N TRP A 375 18.48 -39.74 67.03
CA TRP A 375 17.06 -39.96 66.80
C TRP A 375 16.75 -39.82 65.32
N CYS A 376 16.36 -40.90 64.67
CA CYS A 376 15.97 -40.87 63.27
C CYS A 376 14.49 -40.51 63.13
N GLY A 377 14.13 -39.91 61.99
CA GLY A 377 12.74 -39.74 61.61
C GLY A 377 12.07 -41.05 61.19
N LYS A 378 10.73 -41.10 61.23
CA LYS A 378 9.93 -42.29 60.88
C LYS A 378 10.13 -42.77 59.44
N ASN A 379 10.51 -41.89 58.52
CA ASN A 379 10.62 -42.22 57.10
C ASN A 379 12.04 -42.56 56.62
N LEU A 380 13.01 -42.77 57.51
CA LEU A 380 14.36 -43.17 57.12
C LEU A 380 14.35 -44.50 56.37
N ARG A 381 14.92 -44.52 55.16
CA ARG A 381 14.95 -45.67 54.23
C ARG A 381 16.35 -46.20 53.96
N ASN A 382 17.34 -45.32 53.87
CA ASN A 382 18.67 -45.69 53.38
C ASN A 382 19.79 -45.05 54.22
N ILE A 383 20.83 -45.85 54.52
CA ILE A 383 22.06 -45.38 55.14
C ILE A 383 23.25 -45.71 54.23
N GLY A 384 24.00 -44.69 53.84
CA GLY A 384 25.09 -44.73 52.88
C GLY A 384 26.41 -45.27 53.44
N ALA A 385 27.41 -45.34 52.56
CA ALA A 385 28.74 -45.82 52.93
C ALA A 385 29.39 -44.92 53.99
N LYS A 386 30.01 -45.52 55.02
CA LYS A 386 30.74 -44.78 56.06
C LYS A 386 29.91 -43.66 56.72
N ALA A 387 28.58 -43.78 56.72
CA ALA A 387 27.69 -42.74 57.21
C ALA A 387 28.02 -42.33 58.66
N PHE A 388 28.40 -43.28 59.52
CA PHE A 388 28.78 -43.10 60.93
C PHE A 388 30.26 -43.39 61.19
N ALA A 389 31.11 -43.27 60.17
CA ALA A 389 32.51 -43.67 60.31
C ALA A 389 33.26 -42.74 61.27
N GLY A 390 33.97 -43.31 62.25
CA GLY A 390 34.69 -42.53 63.26
C GLY A 390 33.82 -41.93 64.37
N ASP A 391 32.55 -42.32 64.47
CA ASP A 391 31.65 -41.92 65.56
C ASP A 391 31.92 -42.77 66.81
N ILE A 392 33.08 -42.54 67.42
CA ILE A 392 33.65 -43.38 68.48
C ILE A 392 32.82 -43.46 69.77
N LEU A 393 31.96 -42.46 70.03
CA LEU A 393 31.10 -42.39 71.22
C LEU A 393 29.63 -42.70 70.96
N LEU A 394 29.27 -43.11 69.72
CA LEU A 394 27.89 -43.44 69.37
C LEU A 394 27.45 -44.69 70.13
N LYS A 395 26.43 -44.52 70.99
CA LYS A 395 25.89 -45.58 71.84
C LYS A 395 24.48 -45.95 71.49
N GLU A 396 23.63 -44.99 71.13
CA GLU A 396 22.20 -45.22 70.96
C GLU A 396 21.71 -44.65 69.63
N ILE A 397 20.95 -45.45 68.88
CA ILE A 397 20.25 -45.03 67.68
C ILE A 397 18.77 -45.42 67.84
N PHE A 398 17.89 -44.44 67.71
CA PHE A 398 16.45 -44.61 67.83
C PHE A 398 15.82 -44.58 66.44
N LEU A 399 15.14 -45.67 66.07
CA LEU A 399 14.43 -45.82 64.81
C LEU A 399 12.92 -45.98 65.09
N PRO A 400 12.18 -44.86 65.21
CA PRO A 400 10.74 -44.88 65.47
C PRO A 400 9.91 -45.30 64.24
N GLY A 401 10.54 -45.59 63.10
CA GLY A 401 9.89 -45.96 61.85
C GLY A 401 10.04 -47.42 61.45
N ASN A 402 9.33 -47.81 60.38
CA ASN A 402 9.42 -49.12 59.74
C ASN A 402 9.87 -49.04 58.27
N GLN A 403 10.38 -47.89 57.84
CA GLN A 403 10.71 -47.64 56.43
C GLN A 403 12.16 -47.99 56.04
N TRP A 404 12.99 -48.46 56.99
CA TRP A 404 14.42 -48.72 56.75
C TRP A 404 14.64 -49.94 55.86
N LYS A 405 15.16 -49.73 54.65
CA LYS A 405 15.27 -50.76 53.60
C LYS A 405 16.70 -51.14 53.27
N LYS A 406 17.66 -50.21 53.40
CA LYS A 406 19.04 -50.43 52.96
C LYS A 406 20.04 -49.81 53.92
N CYS A 407 21.11 -50.55 54.22
CA CYS A 407 22.26 -50.07 54.97
C CYS A 407 23.53 -50.55 54.25
N HIS A 408 24.47 -49.64 54.00
CA HIS A 408 25.72 -50.00 53.38
C HIS A 408 26.61 -50.83 54.33
N LYS A 409 27.34 -51.82 53.80
CA LYS A 409 28.18 -52.73 54.60
C LYS A 409 29.21 -52.03 55.50
N LYS A 410 29.68 -50.85 55.08
CA LYS A 410 30.64 -50.00 55.83
C LYS A 410 29.99 -48.84 56.59
N ALA A 411 28.68 -48.82 56.79
CA ALA A 411 27.99 -47.68 57.41
C ALA A 411 28.52 -47.33 58.81
N PHE A 412 28.92 -48.35 59.58
CA PHE A 412 29.39 -48.27 60.97
C PHE A 412 30.91 -48.52 61.11
N GLU A 413 31.67 -48.32 60.04
CA GLU A 413 33.12 -48.60 60.06
C GLU A 413 33.86 -47.65 61.01
N GLY A 414 34.43 -48.20 62.10
CA GLY A 414 35.11 -47.39 63.11
C GLY A 414 34.17 -46.55 63.99
N SER A 415 32.86 -46.85 63.99
CA SER A 415 31.93 -46.31 64.99
C SER A 415 32.11 -47.04 66.35
N GLY A 416 31.43 -46.53 67.39
CA GLY A 416 31.54 -47.01 68.78
C GLY A 416 31.56 -48.53 68.99
N ILE A 417 32.17 -48.93 70.12
CA ILE A 417 32.48 -50.33 70.46
C ILE A 417 31.21 -51.18 70.65
N ARG A 418 30.07 -50.55 71.00
CA ARG A 418 28.74 -51.19 71.12
C ARG A 418 27.64 -50.17 70.86
N VAL A 419 26.79 -50.40 69.85
CA VAL A 419 25.67 -49.53 69.47
C VAL A 419 24.35 -50.23 69.80
N LEU A 420 23.53 -49.61 70.64
CA LEU A 420 22.17 -50.01 70.94
C LEU A 420 21.22 -49.40 69.91
N LEU A 421 20.58 -50.27 69.15
CA LEU A 421 19.62 -49.89 68.12
C LEU A 421 18.21 -50.13 68.65
N HIS A 422 17.55 -49.06 69.04
CA HIS A 422 16.19 -49.09 69.56
C HIS A 422 15.21 -49.06 68.39
N VAL A 423 14.36 -50.09 68.29
CA VAL A 423 13.41 -50.28 67.20
C VAL A 423 12.02 -50.58 67.74
N LEU A 424 10.99 -50.27 66.95
CA LEU A 424 9.63 -50.72 67.25
C LEU A 424 9.55 -52.26 67.22
N PRO A 425 8.71 -52.88 68.06
CA PRO A 425 8.57 -54.33 68.11
C PRO A 425 8.31 -54.97 66.74
N GLY A 426 7.48 -54.33 65.90
CA GLY A 426 7.12 -54.82 64.57
C GLY A 426 8.19 -54.65 63.48
N SER A 427 9.24 -53.84 63.69
CA SER A 427 10.28 -53.60 62.67
C SER A 427 11.54 -54.44 62.86
N ARG A 428 11.66 -55.20 63.95
CA ARG A 428 12.87 -55.98 64.30
C ARG A 428 13.38 -56.89 63.17
N ARG A 429 12.51 -57.75 62.61
CA ARG A 429 12.91 -58.70 61.56
C ARG A 429 13.45 -58.01 60.31
N GLN A 430 12.84 -56.88 59.94
CA GLN A 430 13.29 -56.07 58.81
C GLN A 430 14.66 -55.45 59.08
N VAL A 431 14.85 -54.91 60.28
CA VAL A 431 16.13 -54.31 60.70
C VAL A 431 17.25 -55.36 60.76
N GLU A 432 16.97 -56.56 61.29
CA GLU A 432 17.92 -57.67 61.30
C GLU A 432 18.41 -57.99 59.87
N ARG A 433 17.47 -58.13 58.93
CA ARG A 433 17.78 -58.36 57.51
C ARG A 433 18.62 -57.25 56.88
N VAL A 434 18.29 -55.98 57.15
CA VAL A 434 19.03 -54.82 56.63
C VAL A 434 20.47 -54.80 57.14
N LEU A 435 20.72 -55.33 58.34
CA LEU A 435 22.02 -55.34 58.98
C LEU A 435 22.87 -56.59 58.67
N GLU A 436 22.35 -57.63 58.02
CA GLU A 436 23.06 -58.88 57.74
C GLU A 436 24.42 -58.67 57.05
N ALA A 437 24.48 -57.74 56.10
CA ALA A 437 25.69 -57.43 55.34
C ALA A 437 26.60 -56.36 55.99
N VAL A 438 26.26 -55.87 57.19
CA VAL A 438 27.00 -54.78 57.85
C VAL A 438 28.24 -55.33 58.56
N HIS A 439 29.39 -54.74 58.25
CA HIS A 439 30.65 -55.05 58.93
C HIS A 439 30.56 -54.59 60.39
N GLY A 440 31.01 -55.42 61.32
CA GLY A 440 30.93 -55.11 62.74
C GLY A 440 29.53 -55.29 63.34
N ARG A 441 28.66 -56.06 62.67
CA ARG A 441 27.28 -56.36 63.12
C ARG A 441 27.22 -56.87 64.56
N GLU A 442 28.22 -57.62 65.01
CA GLU A 442 28.35 -58.15 66.37
C GLU A 442 28.40 -57.07 67.45
N LYS A 443 28.77 -55.83 67.09
CA LYS A 443 28.80 -54.67 67.97
C LYS A 443 27.43 -53.96 68.08
N ILE A 444 26.46 -54.33 67.24
CA ILE A 444 25.14 -53.73 67.23
C ILE A 444 24.17 -54.63 68.03
N GLN A 445 23.52 -54.08 69.04
CA GLN A 445 22.48 -54.80 69.78
C GLN A 445 21.12 -54.18 69.47
N ILE A 446 20.16 -54.98 69.01
CA ILE A 446 18.80 -54.52 68.74
C ILE A 446 17.97 -54.62 70.01
N ILE A 447 17.33 -53.52 70.40
CA ILE A 447 16.44 -53.41 71.55
C ILE A 447 15.04 -53.07 71.03
N GLN A 448 14.05 -53.88 71.41
CA GLN A 448 12.65 -53.58 71.11
C GLN A 448 12.08 -52.72 72.25
N GLN A 449 11.55 -51.56 71.90
CA GLN A 449 10.86 -50.70 72.87
C GLN A 449 9.80 -49.85 72.18
N SER A 450 8.84 -49.35 72.95
CA SER A 450 7.96 -48.29 72.50
C SER A 450 8.77 -47.01 72.32
N LEU A 451 8.75 -46.45 71.11
CA LEU A 451 9.38 -45.18 70.76
C LEU A 451 8.24 -44.20 70.50
N SER A 452 7.91 -43.40 71.52
CA SER A 452 6.93 -42.31 71.43
C SER A 452 7.61 -41.00 71.07
#